data_AF-Q6S737-F1
#
_entry.id   AF-Q6S737-F1
#
_cell.length_a   1.000
_cell.length_b   1.000
_cell.length_c   1.000
_cell.angle_alpha   90.00
_cell.angle_beta   90.00
_cell.angle_gamma   90.00
#
_symmetry.space_group_name_H-M   'P 1'
#
loop_
_entity.id
_entity.type
_entity.pdbx_description
1 polymer ?
#
loop_
_entity_poly.entity_id
_entity_poly.type
_entity_poly.pdbx_seq_one_letter_code
_entity_poly.pdbx_strand_id
1 'polypeptide(L)'
;MGSIIIDKSVMALVLVLLLVGVSVNAQNCGCATGVCCSQYGYCGTTSAYCGKGCKSGPCYSSGGGSPSAGGGSVGGIISQSFFNGLAGGAASSCEGKGFYTY
;
A
#
# COMPACT_ATOMS: atom_id res chain seq x y z
N MET A 1 -46.30 -12.36 14.51
CA MET A 1 -45.58 -11.95 13.28
C MET A 1 -46.01 -10.52 13.01
N GLY A 2 -45.24 -9.54 13.49
CA GLY A 2 -45.65 -8.13 13.50
C GLY A 2 -45.63 -7.57 12.08
N SER A 3 -46.78 -7.11 11.61
CA SER A 3 -46.88 -6.36 10.35
C SER A 3 -46.12 -5.04 10.53
N ILE A 4 -44.99 -4.92 9.85
CA ILE A 4 -44.26 -3.65 9.72
C ILE A 4 -45.23 -2.69 9.00
N ILE A 5 -45.73 -1.69 9.71
CA ILE A 5 -46.54 -0.61 9.11
C ILE A 5 -45.57 0.25 8.31
N ILE A 6 -45.56 0.03 7.00
CA ILE A 6 -44.76 0.79 6.05
C ILE A 6 -45.50 2.11 5.80
N ASP A 7 -45.36 3.05 6.73
CA ASP A 7 -45.96 4.37 6.61
C ASP A 7 -45.41 5.12 5.39
N LYS A 8 -46.24 5.94 4.73
CA LYS A 8 -45.85 6.62 3.48
C LYS A 8 -44.62 7.53 3.70
N SER A 9 -44.49 8.07 4.91
CA SER A 9 -43.32 8.81 5.39
C SER A 9 -42.08 7.93 5.57
N VAL A 10 -42.24 6.67 6.00
CA VAL A 10 -41.15 5.69 6.11
C VAL A 10 -40.64 5.30 4.72
N MET A 11 -41.55 5.08 3.76
CA MET A 11 -41.17 4.84 2.37
C MET A 11 -40.48 6.04 1.73
N ALA A 12 -40.97 7.26 1.99
CA ALA A 12 -40.32 8.48 1.51
C ALA A 12 -38.91 8.63 2.09
N LEU A 13 -38.72 8.33 3.38
CA LEU A 13 -37.41 8.41 4.03
C LEU A 13 -36.42 7.37 3.47
N VAL A 14 -36.89 6.14 3.23
CA VAL A 14 -36.09 5.08 2.60
C VAL A 14 -35.73 5.44 1.15
N LEU A 15 -36.67 6.01 0.38
CA LEU A 15 -36.40 6.48 -0.98
C LEU A 15 -35.39 7.62 -1.01
N VAL A 16 -35.51 8.58 -0.08
CA VAL A 16 -34.55 9.69 0.04
C VAL A 16 -33.16 9.16 0.39
N LEU A 17 -33.04 8.20 1.30
CA LEU A 17 -31.75 7.57 1.65
C LEU A 17 -31.12 6.79 0.49
N LEU A 18 -31.93 6.17 -0.38
CA LEU A 18 -31.46 5.51 -1.60
C LEU A 18 -31.06 6.51 -2.70
N LEU A 19 -31.77 7.64 -2.80
CA LEU A 19 -31.52 8.70 -3.79
C LEU A 19 -30.34 9.60 -3.42
N VAL A 20 -30.10 9.84 -2.13
CA VAL A 20 -28.87 10.51 -1.63
C VAL A 20 -27.68 9.54 -1.59
N GLY A 21 -27.68 8.56 -2.49
CA GLY A 21 -26.70 7.50 -2.67
C GLY A 21 -25.34 7.94 -2.17
N VAL A 22 -24.93 7.32 -1.06
CA VAL A 22 -23.68 7.62 -0.37
C VAL A 22 -22.55 7.37 -1.37
N SER A 23 -22.16 8.43 -2.06
CA SER A 23 -21.16 8.38 -3.12
C SER A 23 -19.79 8.41 -2.44
N VAL A 24 -19.40 7.28 -1.84
CA VAL A 24 -18.03 7.10 -1.33
C VAL A 24 -17.08 6.90 -2.52
N ASN A 25 -16.71 8.01 -3.16
CA ASN A 25 -15.66 8.03 -4.17
C ASN A 25 -14.30 7.87 -3.48
N ALA A 26 -13.97 6.64 -3.10
CA ALA A 26 -12.66 6.26 -2.61
C ALA A 26 -12.06 5.12 -3.47
N GLN A 27 -12.40 5.06 -4.75
CA GLN A 27 -12.19 3.85 -5.56
C GLN A 27 -11.00 3.93 -6.52
N ASN A 28 -10.44 5.12 -6.80
CA ASN A 28 -9.38 5.26 -7.79
C ASN A 28 -8.16 5.96 -7.19
N CYS A 29 -7.06 5.21 -7.02
CA CYS A 29 -5.78 5.71 -6.53
C CYS A 29 -5.09 6.66 -7.53
N GLY A 30 -5.71 7.81 -7.81
CA GLY A 30 -5.17 8.90 -8.63
C GLY A 30 -4.41 9.94 -7.80
N CYS A 31 -3.59 9.47 -6.86
CA CYS A 31 -2.89 10.34 -5.93
C CYS A 31 -1.71 11.05 -6.61
N ALA A 32 -1.34 12.25 -6.13
CA ALA A 32 -0.17 12.97 -6.61
C ALA A 32 1.13 12.17 -6.38
N THR A 33 2.20 12.52 -7.10
CA THR A 33 3.50 11.85 -6.95
C THR A 33 4.01 12.00 -5.50
N GLY A 34 4.39 10.89 -4.87
CA GLY A 34 4.93 10.87 -3.52
C GLY A 34 3.91 10.83 -2.38
N VAL A 35 2.61 10.68 -2.67
CA VAL A 35 1.58 10.43 -1.64
C VAL A 35 1.03 9.00 -1.74
N CYS A 36 0.70 8.39 -0.61
CA CYS A 36 0.23 7.01 -0.53
C CYS A 36 -1.27 6.93 -0.75
N CYS A 37 -1.70 5.84 -1.40
CA CYS A 37 -3.09 5.47 -1.50
C CYS A 37 -3.40 4.40 -0.43
N SER A 38 -4.24 4.72 0.54
CA SER A 38 -4.72 3.79 1.57
C SER A 38 -5.45 2.59 0.97
N GLN A 39 -5.68 1.55 1.78
CA GLN A 39 -6.50 0.40 1.42
C GLN A 39 -7.94 0.77 1.02
N TYR A 40 -8.42 1.90 1.54
CA TYR A 40 -9.73 2.46 1.25
C TYR A 40 -9.72 3.41 0.06
N GLY A 41 -8.57 3.61 -0.61
CA GLY A 41 -8.42 4.45 -1.79
C GLY A 41 -8.40 5.97 -1.56
N TYR A 42 -8.15 6.40 -0.31
CA TYR A 42 -7.83 7.79 0.02
C TYR A 42 -6.33 8.07 -0.08
N CYS A 43 -5.96 9.31 -0.43
CA CYS A 43 -4.58 9.76 -0.55
C CYS A 43 -4.08 10.43 0.74
N GLY A 44 -2.85 10.14 1.16
CA GLY A 44 -2.21 10.79 2.30
C GLY A 44 -0.80 10.28 2.55
N THR A 45 -0.10 10.85 3.54
CA THR A 45 1.31 10.53 3.83
C THR A 45 1.53 9.90 5.20
N THR A 46 0.47 9.75 6.01
CA THR A 46 0.58 9.17 7.35
C THR A 46 0.43 7.64 7.30
N SER A 47 0.72 6.97 8.41
CA SER A 47 0.60 5.50 8.52
C SER A 47 -0.80 4.95 8.22
N ALA A 48 -1.87 5.74 8.40
CA ALA A 48 -3.22 5.34 7.99
C ALA A 48 -3.36 5.17 6.47
N TYR A 49 -2.51 5.84 5.68
CA TYR A 49 -2.53 5.82 4.21
C TYR A 49 -1.40 4.98 3.63
N CYS A 50 -0.21 5.14 4.19
CA CYS A 50 0.98 4.44 3.74
C CYS A 50 1.15 3.07 4.40
N GLY A 51 0.47 2.78 5.51
CA GLY A 51 0.63 1.55 6.26
C GLY A 51 -0.01 0.32 5.59
N LYS A 52 -0.50 -0.59 6.42
CA LYS A 52 -1.07 -1.87 5.97
C LYS A 52 -2.19 -1.66 4.94
N GLY A 53 -2.08 -2.38 3.83
CA GLY A 53 -3.05 -2.35 2.73
C GLY A 53 -2.94 -1.14 1.81
N CYS A 54 -1.88 -0.33 1.93
CA CYS A 54 -1.58 0.71 0.96
C CYS A 54 -1.51 0.14 -0.48
N LYS A 55 -2.26 0.76 -1.40
CA LYS A 55 -2.51 0.31 -2.77
C LYS A 55 -1.52 0.88 -3.80
N SER A 56 -0.99 2.08 -3.55
CA SER A 56 -0.09 2.80 -4.48
C SER A 56 0.66 3.92 -3.74
N GLY A 57 1.74 4.43 -4.34
CA GLY A 57 2.61 5.45 -3.72
C GLY A 57 3.67 4.86 -2.79
N PRO A 58 4.31 5.67 -1.93
CA PRO A 58 5.41 5.23 -1.07
C PRO A 58 4.89 4.48 0.18
N CYS A 59 4.24 3.35 -0.05
CA CYS A 59 3.70 2.48 1.00
C CYS A 59 4.79 2.00 1.97
N TYR A 60 4.50 2.03 3.26
CA TYR A 60 5.26 1.44 4.35
C TYR A 60 5.17 -0.08 4.21
N SER A 61 6.16 -0.66 3.54
CA SER A 61 6.27 -2.08 3.20
C SER A 61 5.79 -2.98 4.33
N SER A 62 4.61 -3.59 4.13
CA SER A 62 4.03 -4.62 4.99
C SER A 62 3.58 -5.78 4.10
N GLY A 63 4.54 -6.46 3.47
CA GLY A 63 4.35 -7.78 2.86
C GLY A 63 4.26 -7.81 1.33
N GLY A 64 5.33 -8.29 0.70
CA GLY A 64 5.28 -9.16 -0.49
C GLY A 64 4.69 -8.59 -1.78
N GLY A 65 5.47 -7.77 -2.50
CA GLY A 65 5.23 -7.44 -3.90
C GLY A 65 6.41 -6.63 -4.43
N SER A 66 6.95 -7.01 -5.60
CA SER A 66 8.14 -6.44 -6.25
C SER A 66 8.28 -4.91 -6.15
N PRO A 67 9.51 -4.38 -6.12
CA PRO A 67 9.76 -2.98 -5.86
C PRO A 67 9.27 -2.10 -7.02
N SER A 68 8.10 -1.50 -6.85
CA SER A 68 7.85 -0.17 -7.41
C SER A 68 8.52 0.82 -6.47
N ALA A 69 9.65 1.35 -6.94
CA ALA A 69 10.46 2.45 -6.40
C ALA A 69 9.90 3.14 -5.14
N GLY A 70 10.38 2.73 -3.97
CA GLY A 70 10.02 3.36 -2.70
C GLY A 70 10.57 2.63 -1.49
N GLY A 71 11.79 3.00 -1.06
CA GLY A 71 12.41 2.73 0.25
C GLY A 71 11.96 1.48 1.02
N GLY A 72 12.49 0.31 0.66
CA GLY A 72 12.48 -0.89 1.50
C GLY A 72 13.84 -1.13 2.18
N SER A 73 13.88 -1.95 3.23
CA SER A 73 15.15 -2.41 3.83
C SER A 73 16.05 -3.01 2.75
N VAL A 74 17.26 -2.49 2.63
CA VAL A 74 18.20 -2.87 1.57
C VAL A 74 18.43 -4.38 1.50
N GLY A 75 18.34 -5.12 2.62
CA GLY A 75 18.47 -6.58 2.67
C GLY A 75 17.34 -7.37 1.98
N GLY A 76 16.21 -6.73 1.66
CA GLY A 76 15.15 -7.33 0.83
C GLY A 76 15.40 -7.17 -0.68
N ILE A 77 16.22 -6.19 -1.07
CA ILE A 77 16.59 -5.90 -2.46
C ILE A 77 17.92 -6.58 -2.80
N ILE A 78 18.87 -6.49 -1.87
CA ILE A 78 20.16 -7.14 -1.90
C ILE A 78 20.03 -8.34 -0.98
N SER A 79 19.69 -9.52 -1.50
CA SER A 79 19.73 -10.75 -0.70
C SER A 79 21.17 -11.16 -0.42
N GLN A 80 21.43 -11.98 0.61
CA GLN A 80 22.77 -12.52 0.87
C GLN A 80 23.38 -13.20 -0.37
N SER A 81 22.58 -13.93 -1.15
CA SER A 81 23.04 -14.58 -2.38
C SER A 81 23.41 -13.57 -3.46
N PHE A 82 22.63 -12.50 -3.62
CA PHE A 82 22.93 -11.41 -4.53
C PHE A 82 24.19 -10.64 -4.09
N PHE A 83 24.32 -10.34 -2.80
CA PHE A 83 25.53 -9.72 -2.24
C PHE A 83 26.77 -10.58 -2.45
N ASN A 84 26.71 -11.88 -2.15
CA ASN A 84 27.83 -12.79 -2.34
C ASN A 84 28.23 -12.92 -3.82
N GLY A 85 27.26 -12.79 -4.74
CA GLY A 85 27.54 -12.71 -6.18
C GLY A 85 28.29 -11.42 -6.56
N LEU A 86 27.90 -10.27 -6.01
CA LEU A 86 28.61 -9.00 -6.21
C LEU A 86 30.01 -9.02 -5.59
N ALA A 87 30.12 -9.45 -4.33
CA ALA A 87 31.39 -9.52 -3.60
C ALA A 87 32.35 -10.56 -4.19
N GLY A 88 31.82 -11.64 -4.78
CA GLY A 88 32.59 -12.68 -5.45
C GLY A 88 33.23 -12.23 -6.77
N GLY A 89 32.78 -11.11 -7.35
CA GLY A 89 33.38 -10.54 -8.57
C GLY A 89 34.75 -9.88 -8.35
N ALA A 90 35.14 -9.62 -7.09
CA ALA A 90 36.45 -9.06 -6.79
C ALA A 90 37.56 -10.11 -6.96
N ALA A 91 38.67 -9.70 -7.61
CA ALA A 91 39.83 -10.56 -7.78
C ALA A 91 40.42 -10.97 -6.43
N SER A 92 41.09 -12.14 -6.39
CA SER A 92 41.71 -12.66 -5.17
C SER A 92 42.83 -11.76 -4.62
N SER A 93 43.42 -10.92 -5.45
CA SER A 93 44.49 -10.00 -5.09
C SER A 93 44.00 -8.67 -4.50
N CYS A 94 42.69 -8.40 -4.51
CA CYS A 94 42.15 -7.18 -3.95
C CYS A 94 42.27 -7.20 -2.43
N GLU A 95 42.93 -6.18 -1.85
CA GLU A 95 43.16 -6.04 -0.41
C GLU A 95 41.85 -6.00 0.39
N GLY A 96 40.76 -5.54 -0.24
CA GLY A 96 39.42 -5.50 0.35
C GLY A 96 38.60 -6.79 0.22
N LYS A 97 39.13 -7.85 -0.39
CA LYS A 97 38.37 -9.09 -0.60
C LYS A 97 38.08 -9.76 0.76
N GLY A 98 36.80 -9.93 1.07
CA GLY A 98 36.35 -10.52 2.34
C GLY A 98 36.24 -9.52 3.50
N PHE A 99 36.56 -8.24 3.28
CA PHE A 99 36.31 -7.18 4.25
C PHE A 99 34.82 -6.85 4.38
N TYR A 100 34.07 -6.89 3.27
CA TYR A 100 32.65 -6.62 3.24
C TYR A 100 31.86 -7.93 3.32
N THR A 101 31.08 -8.09 4.39
CA THR A 101 30.17 -9.21 4.62
C THR A 101 28.74 -8.70 4.72
N TYR A 102 27.79 -9.58 4.41
CA TYR A 102 26.37 -9.33 4.56
C TYR A 102 25.88 -9.75 5.94
#